data_AF-A0A969TTL0-F1
#
_entry.id   AF-A0A969TTL0-F1
#
_cell.length_a   1.000
_cell.length_b   1.000
_cell.length_c   1.000
_cell.angle_alpha   90.00
_cell.angle_beta   90.00
_cell.angle_gamma   90.00
#
_symmetry.space_group_name_H-M   'P 1'
#
loop_
_entity.id
_entity.type
_entity.pdbx_description
1 polymer ?
#
loop_
_entity_poly.entity_id
_entity_poly.type
_entity_poly.pdbx_seq_one_letter_code
_entity_poly.pdbx_strand_id
1 'polypeptide(L)'
;MLSLAVYDLERVIELSNTDERKQEIEKMIDDIKTKLQIVNAGAMKSEFYAADQYEEIKEIHQMVMAKPSFSVNEMDAIVSELGAMRNKA
;
A
#
# COMPACT_ATOMS: atom_id res chain seq x y z
N MET A 1 -38.51 -0.01 9.43
CA MET A 1 -38.00 0.34 8.09
C MET A 1 -36.92 1.39 8.28
N LEU A 2 -35.67 0.97 8.43
CA LEU A 2 -34.56 1.93 8.34
C LEU A 2 -34.61 2.54 6.93
N SER A 3 -34.54 3.87 6.87
CA SER A 3 -34.69 4.66 5.65
C SER A 3 -33.64 4.25 4.62
N LEU A 4 -34.08 3.97 3.38
CA LEU A 4 -33.22 3.62 2.24
C LEU A 4 -32.13 4.69 2.00
N ALA A 5 -32.43 5.96 2.31
CA ALA A 5 -31.50 7.07 2.14
C ALA A 5 -30.33 7.09 3.14
N VAL A 6 -30.47 6.44 4.31
CA VAL A 6 -29.37 6.36 5.30
C VAL A 6 -28.36 5.30 4.89
N TYR A 7 -28.83 4.15 4.37
CA TYR A 7 -27.97 3.08 3.87
C TYR A 7 -27.12 3.50 2.65
N ASP A 8 -27.67 4.31 1.75
CA ASP A 8 -26.93 4.79 0.57
C ASP A 8 -25.78 5.73 0.95
N LEU A 9 -25.91 6.53 2.01
CA LEU A 9 -24.89 7.49 2.44
C LEU A 9 -23.68 6.80 3.10
N GLU A 10 -23.95 5.81 3.97
CA GLU A 10 -22.88 5.01 4.61
C GLU A 10 -22.05 4.27 3.56
N ARG A 11 -22.70 3.70 2.54
CA ARG A 11 -22.03 3.01 1.43
C ARG A 11 -21.16 3.94 0.58
N VAL A 12 -21.58 5.18 0.35
CA VAL A 12 -20.80 6.17 -0.42
C VAL A 12 -19.52 6.57 0.33
N ILE A 13 -19.59 6.72 1.66
CA ILE A 13 -18.42 7.05 2.51
C ILE A 13 -17.41 5.88 2.54
N GLU A 14 -17.87 4.64 2.61
CA GLU A 14 -16.97 3.46 2.58
C GLU A 14 -16.23 3.33 1.24
N LEU A 15 -16.91 3.62 0.12
CA LEU A 15 -16.30 3.61 -1.21
C LEU A 15 -15.25 4.72 -1.36
N SER A 16 -15.53 5.94 -0.90
CA SER A 16 -14.54 7.04 -0.96
C SER A 16 -13.29 6.72 -0.14
N ASN A 17 -13.45 6.15 1.06
CA ASN A 17 -12.34 5.75 1.91
C ASN A 17 -11.47 4.65 1.26
N THR A 18 -12.09 3.75 0.48
CA THR A 18 -11.37 2.68 -0.23
C THR A 18 -10.52 3.23 -1.36
N ASP A 19 -11.06 4.18 -2.14
CA ASP A 19 -10.33 4.79 -3.26
C ASP A 19 -9.19 5.69 -2.77
N GLU A 20 -9.40 6.47 -1.71
CA GLU A 20 -8.35 7.27 -1.06
C GLU A 20 -7.20 6.39 -0.57
N ARG A 21 -7.52 5.27 0.12
CA ARG A 21 -6.50 4.32 0.58
C ARG A 21 -5.69 3.73 -0.57
N LYS A 22 -6.32 3.40 -1.70
CA LYS A 22 -5.61 2.89 -2.88
C LYS A 22 -4.65 3.91 -3.47
N GLN A 23 -5.06 5.17 -3.57
CA GLN A 23 -4.19 6.26 -4.04
C GLN A 23 -2.99 6.49 -3.10
N GLU A 24 -3.23 6.45 -1.79
CA GLU A 24 -2.14 6.56 -0.82
C GLU A 24 -1.19 5.36 -0.88
N ILE A 25 -1.71 4.13 -1.05
CA ILE A 25 -0.89 2.94 -1.27
C ILE A 25 -0.01 3.11 -2.50
N GLU A 26 -0.58 3.58 -3.61
CA GLU A 26 0.17 3.81 -4.83
C GLU A 26 1.35 4.75 -4.60
N LYS A 27 1.09 5.88 -3.95
CA LYS A 27 2.13 6.84 -3.58
C LYS A 27 3.19 6.23 -2.67
N MET A 28 2.81 5.48 -1.64
CA MET A 28 3.76 4.86 -0.72
C MET A 28 4.67 3.85 -1.42
N ILE A 29 4.12 3.05 -2.33
CA ILE A 29 4.89 2.07 -3.11
C ILE A 29 5.86 2.79 -4.06
N ASP A 30 5.46 3.90 -4.68
CA ASP A 30 6.33 4.72 -5.51
C ASP A 30 7.48 5.36 -4.72
N ASP A 31 7.20 5.88 -3.53
CA ASP A 31 8.21 6.43 -2.64
C ASP A 31 9.23 5.35 -2.26
N ILE A 32 8.77 4.15 -1.88
CA ILE A 32 9.65 3.01 -1.52
C ILE A 32 10.53 2.62 -2.71
N LYS A 33 9.96 2.45 -3.91
CA LYS A 33 10.73 2.12 -5.12
C LYS A 33 11.81 3.16 -5.40
N THR A 34 11.47 4.43 -5.26
CA THR A 34 12.40 5.55 -5.45
C THR A 34 13.52 5.51 -4.42
N LYS A 35 13.17 5.32 -3.14
CA LYS A 35 14.11 5.28 -2.02
C LYS A 35 15.08 4.11 -2.09
N LEU A 36 14.62 2.94 -2.55
CA LEU A 36 15.42 1.74 -2.74
C LEU A 36 16.09 1.68 -4.13
N GLN A 37 15.86 2.67 -4.99
CA GLN A 37 16.37 2.75 -6.37
C GLN A 37 16.01 1.53 -7.24
N ILE A 38 14.81 0.98 -7.07
CA ILE A 38 14.36 -0.22 -7.77
C ILE A 38 13.66 0.18 -9.08
N VAL A 39 14.36 0.00 -10.19
CA VAL A 39 13.90 0.35 -11.55
C VAL A 39 12.97 -0.69 -12.19
N ASN A 40 12.99 -1.94 -11.73
CA ASN A 40 12.15 -3.02 -12.26
C ASN A 40 11.53 -3.85 -11.13
N ALA A 41 10.66 -3.21 -10.35
CA ALA A 41 9.90 -3.87 -9.31
C ALA A 41 8.61 -4.49 -9.86
N GLY A 42 8.71 -5.45 -10.80
CA GLY A 42 7.53 -6.12 -11.35
C GLY A 42 6.63 -6.76 -10.27
N ALA A 43 7.20 -7.05 -9.10
CA ALA A 43 6.50 -7.57 -7.92
C ALA A 43 5.82 -6.49 -7.04
N MET A 44 6.17 -5.20 -7.19
CA MET A 44 5.66 -4.10 -6.34
C MET A 44 4.83 -3.11 -7.16
N LYS A 45 3.88 -3.61 -7.96
CA LYS A 45 2.88 -2.75 -8.59
C LYS A 45 1.82 -2.40 -7.56
N SER A 46 1.48 -1.12 -7.45
CA SER A 46 0.45 -0.60 -6.55
C SER A 46 -0.91 -1.30 -6.74
N GLU A 47 -1.23 -1.63 -8.00
CA GLU A 47 -2.43 -2.36 -8.43
C GLU A 47 -2.61 -3.74 -7.76
N PHE A 48 -1.54 -4.32 -7.21
CA PHE A 48 -1.57 -5.62 -6.54
C PHE A 48 -1.99 -5.55 -5.07
N TYR A 49 -2.11 -4.36 -4.51
CA TYR A 49 -2.43 -4.18 -3.10
C TYR A 49 -3.87 -3.72 -2.93
N ALA A 50 -4.59 -4.42 -2.06
CA ALA A 50 -5.95 -4.07 -1.70
C ALA A 50 -5.97 -3.01 -0.58
N ALA A 51 -7.09 -2.30 -0.46
CA ALA A 51 -7.21 -1.18 0.47
C ALA A 51 -7.09 -1.62 1.93
N ASP A 52 -7.42 -2.86 2.27
CA ASP A 52 -7.27 -3.48 3.59
C ASP A 52 -5.80 -3.63 4.02
N GLN A 53 -4.87 -3.74 3.07
CA GLN A 53 -3.42 -3.84 3.32
C GLN A 53 -2.76 -2.49 3.62
N TYR A 54 -3.51 -1.38 3.58
CA TYR A 54 -2.98 -0.03 3.75
C TYR A 54 -2.15 0.16 5.02
N GLU A 55 -2.58 -0.37 6.18
CA GLU A 55 -1.81 -0.18 7.43
C GLU A 55 -0.46 -0.91 7.37
N GLU A 56 -0.42 -2.14 6.88
CA GLU A 56 0.82 -2.93 6.71
C GLU A 56 1.78 -2.23 5.75
N ILE A 57 1.27 -1.67 4.64
CA ILE A 57 2.06 -0.90 3.67
C ILE A 57 2.59 0.40 4.29
N LYS A 58 1.77 1.08 5.09
CA LYS A 58 2.13 2.32 5.77
C LYS A 58 3.24 2.11 6.80
N GLU A 59 3.20 1.01 7.54
CA GLU A 59 4.27 0.64 8.46
C GLU A 59 5.60 0.41 7.74
N ILE A 60 5.58 -0.36 6.63
CA ILE A 60 6.77 -0.56 5.79
C ILE A 60 7.27 0.77 5.22
N HIS A 61 6.38 1.63 4.71
CA HIS A 61 6.73 2.94 4.19
C HIS A 61 7.43 3.80 5.24
N GLN A 62 6.87 3.91 6.45
CA GLN A 62 7.46 4.67 7.54
C GLN A 62 8.85 4.16 7.91
N MET A 63 9.02 2.84 8.03
CA MET A 63 10.32 2.22 8.29
C MET A 63 11.33 2.55 7.19
N VAL A 64 10.92 2.45 5.92
CA VAL A 64 11.80 2.69 4.76
C VAL A 64 12.22 4.17 4.68
N MET A 65 11.28 5.09 4.92
CA MET A 65 11.56 6.53 4.85
C MET A 65 12.39 7.04 6.04
N ALA A 66 12.27 6.42 7.21
CA ALA A 66 13.02 6.80 8.40
C ALA A 66 14.52 6.54 8.29
N LYS A 67 14.95 5.59 7.44
CA LYS A 67 16.36 5.20 7.31
C LYS A 67 17.05 5.91 6.13
N PRO A 68 18.32 6.36 6.30
CA PRO A 68 19.03 7.04 5.22
C PRO A 68 19.47 6.09 4.10
N SER A 69 19.85 4.85 4.42
CA SER A 69 20.37 3.86 3.48
C SER A 69 20.09 2.43 3.94
N PHE A 70 20.16 1.47 3.01
CA PHE A 70 19.91 0.05 3.25
C PHE A 70 21.07 -0.78 2.70
N SER A 71 21.39 -1.87 3.38
CA SER A 71 22.23 -2.94 2.82
C SER A 71 21.46 -3.76 1.79
N VAL A 72 22.18 -4.50 0.94
CA VAL A 72 21.57 -5.39 -0.07
C VAL A 72 20.59 -6.37 0.57
N ASN A 73 20.98 -7.01 1.67
CA ASN A 73 20.12 -7.97 2.37
C ASN A 73 18.83 -7.32 2.91
N GLU A 74 18.89 -6.07 3.37
CA GLU A 74 17.70 -5.35 3.83
C GLU A 74 16.80 -4.97 2.65
N MET A 75 17.37 -4.52 1.53
CA MET A 75 16.61 -4.27 0.32
C MET A 75 15.88 -5.55 -0.15
N ASP A 76 16.59 -6.68 -0.19
CA ASP A 76 16.02 -7.97 -0.58
C ASP A 76 14.88 -8.39 0.37
N ALA A 77 15.05 -8.20 1.69
CA ALA A 77 14.02 -8.49 2.67
C ALA A 77 12.76 -7.64 2.45
N ILE A 78 12.91 -6.32 2.28
CA ILE A 78 11.80 -5.39 2.05
C ILE A 78 11.05 -5.75 0.76
N VAL A 79 11.79 -6.01 -0.33
CA VAL A 79 11.20 -6.40 -1.61
C VAL A 79 10.47 -7.73 -1.50
N SER A 80 11.04 -8.70 -0.77
CA SER A 80 10.41 -9.99 -0.57
C SER A 80 9.13 -9.89 0.27
N GLU A 81 9.12 -9.04 1.30
CA GLU A 81 7.95 -8.80 2.14
C GLU A 81 6.82 -8.16 1.33
N LEU A 82 7.11 -7.06 0.62
CA LEU A 82 6.14 -6.41 -0.28
C LEU A 82 5.65 -7.36 -1.37
N GLY A 83 6.53 -8.17 -1.95
CA GLY A 83 6.15 -9.18 -2.94
C GLY A 83 5.26 -10.29 -2.38
N ALA A 84 5.41 -10.67 -1.11
CA ALA A 84 4.58 -11.69 -0.46
C ALA A 84 3.16 -11.18 -0.19
N MET A 85 3.00 -9.87 0.05
CA MET A 85 1.69 -9.25 0.27
C MET A 85 0.76 -9.35 -0.95
N ARG A 86 1.29 -9.44 -2.17
CA ARG A 86 0.50 -9.68 -3.39
C ARG A 86 -0.40 -10.92 -3.30
N ASN A 87 0.06 -11.96 -2.61
CA ASN A 87 -0.65 -13.24 -2.56
C ASN A 87 -1.67 -13.31 -1.41
N LYS A 88 -1.83 -12.23 -0.63
CA LYS A 88 -2.81 -12.15 0.47
C LYS A 88 -4.16 -11.55 0.02
N ALA A 89 -4.27 -11.08 -1.22
CA ALA A 89 -5.48 -10.53 -1.82
C ALA A 89 -6.44 -11.61 -2.33
#